data_AF-A0A955I2Y2-F1
#
_entry.id   AF-A0A955I2Y2-F1
#
_cell.length_a   1.000
_cell.length_b   1.000
_cell.length_c   1.000
_cell.angle_alpha   90.00
_cell.angle_beta   90.00
_cell.angle_gamma   90.00
#
_symmetry.space_group_name_H-M   'P 1'
#
loop_
_entity.id
_entity.type
_entity.pdbx_description
1 polymer ?
#
loop_
_entity_poly.entity_id
_entity_poly.type
_entity_poly.pdbx_seq_one_letter_code
_entity_poly.pdbx_strand_id
1 'polypeptide(L)'
;MFDLFKNFGSSDSISFFKLYNNLRAWQDAGRFPAEYELPEAISFTEDFWKRVIKLYKYTRADGFERAIAVFWADGDLILSSDIMGNRKAVTPKSNVSVLYSASRHKGYLRKEVFLNDKLYSRKDVYEKKVPRQIEVKYLFNMHTHPPHEGADGQNFYTYFSAQDIKSLLASKAVITGMIGDKLNILFRTSSTPSSADQITDQQINMEFLVRELHIAVYQGDFKSKVKRVTIN
;
A
#
# COMPACT_ATOMS: atom_id res chain seq x y z
N MET A 1 -37.81 20.33 20.32
CA MET A 1 -37.15 19.19 20.99
C MET A 1 -36.14 18.63 20.01
N PHE A 2 -35.05 19.40 19.85
CA PHE A 2 -33.99 19.24 18.86
C PHE A 2 -32.79 18.56 19.53
N ASP A 3 -31.96 17.92 18.69
CA ASP A 3 -30.64 17.36 18.99
C ASP A 3 -30.57 16.11 19.89
N LEU A 4 -30.70 14.93 19.26
CA LEU A 4 -30.22 13.67 19.87
C LEU A 4 -29.68 12.63 18.86
N PHE A 5 -29.19 13.07 17.69
CA PHE A 5 -28.46 12.20 16.75
C PHE A 5 -27.24 12.89 16.09
N LYS A 6 -26.58 13.80 16.81
CA LYS A 6 -25.18 14.18 16.54
C LYS A 6 -24.32 13.48 17.57
N ASN A 7 -23.89 12.24 17.29
CA ASN A 7 -22.72 11.57 17.90
C ASN A 7 -22.45 10.15 17.33
N PHE A 8 -22.61 9.96 16.02
CA PHE A 8 -22.01 8.82 15.28
C PHE A 8 -21.02 9.36 14.23
N GLY A 9 -20.14 10.28 14.67
CA GLY A 9 -18.96 10.67 13.92
C GLY A 9 -17.88 9.62 14.12
N SER A 10 -17.76 8.74 13.13
CA SER A 10 -16.68 7.79 12.83
C SER A 10 -15.34 8.08 13.52
N SER A 11 -14.93 7.17 14.39
CA SER A 11 -13.53 7.02 14.82
C SER A 11 -12.82 5.96 13.95
N ASP A 12 -13.23 5.83 12.68
CA ASP A 12 -13.12 4.60 11.89
C ASP A 12 -11.74 4.38 11.25
N SER A 13 -10.73 4.37 12.10
CA SER A 13 -9.41 3.85 11.76
C SER A 13 -9.42 2.32 11.78
N ILE A 14 -9.00 1.69 10.69
CA ILE A 14 -8.87 0.24 10.60
C ILE A 14 -7.40 -0.20 10.64
N SER A 15 -7.14 -1.43 11.10
CA SER A 15 -5.83 -2.07 10.93
C SER A 15 -5.63 -2.50 9.48
N PHE A 16 -4.38 -2.61 9.06
CA PHE A 16 -4.07 -3.16 7.74
C PHE A 16 -4.62 -4.58 7.54
N PHE A 17 -4.69 -5.41 8.59
CA PHE A 17 -5.30 -6.74 8.48
C PHE A 17 -6.78 -6.66 8.07
N LYS A 18 -7.55 -5.74 8.68
CA LYS A 18 -8.94 -5.52 8.28
C LYS A 18 -9.05 -4.98 6.85
N LEU A 19 -8.15 -4.07 6.47
CA LEU A 19 -8.06 -3.59 5.09
C LEU A 19 -7.78 -4.73 4.10
N TYR A 20 -6.84 -5.61 4.43
CA TYR A 20 -6.51 -6.77 3.60
C TYR A 20 -7.72 -7.69 3.39
N ASN A 21 -8.50 -7.98 4.44
CA ASN A 21 -9.71 -8.78 4.29
C ASN A 21 -10.73 -8.10 3.35
N ASN A 22 -10.85 -6.77 3.44
CA ASN A 22 -11.70 -6.01 2.52
C ASN A 22 -11.17 -6.07 1.08
N LEU A 23 -9.88 -5.83 0.86
CA LEU A 23 -9.24 -5.94 -0.46
C LEU A 23 -9.45 -7.32 -1.08
N ARG A 24 -9.28 -8.37 -0.28
CA ARG A 24 -9.55 -9.75 -0.69
C ARG A 24 -11.01 -9.93 -1.10
N ALA A 25 -11.96 -9.49 -0.28
CA ALA A 25 -13.38 -9.62 -0.57
C ALA A 25 -13.78 -8.89 -1.86
N TRP A 26 -13.26 -7.68 -2.08
CA TRP A 26 -13.52 -6.91 -3.30
C TRP A 26 -12.92 -7.57 -4.55
N GLN A 27 -11.68 -8.07 -4.44
CA GLN A 27 -11.03 -8.83 -5.52
C GLN A 27 -11.77 -10.12 -5.85
N ASP A 28 -12.17 -10.89 -4.85
CA ASP A 28 -12.88 -12.17 -5.02
C ASP A 28 -14.28 -11.92 -5.64
N ALA A 29 -14.91 -10.79 -5.35
CA ALA A 29 -16.17 -10.34 -5.96
C ALA A 29 -15.98 -9.65 -7.33
N GLY A 30 -14.74 -9.43 -7.79
CA GLY A 30 -14.45 -8.78 -9.07
C GLY A 30 -14.91 -7.31 -9.16
N ARG A 31 -14.99 -6.59 -8.03
CA ARG A 31 -15.50 -5.21 -7.97
C ARG A 31 -14.54 -4.25 -7.29
N PHE A 32 -14.71 -2.95 -7.55
CA PHE A 32 -14.10 -1.88 -6.76
C PHE A 32 -15.00 -1.50 -5.57
N PRO A 33 -14.43 -0.98 -4.46
CA PRO A 33 -15.21 -0.49 -3.34
C PRO A 33 -16.00 0.78 -3.68
N ALA A 34 -17.18 0.95 -3.11
CA ALA A 34 -17.81 2.26 -3.07
C ALA A 34 -17.07 3.18 -2.08
N GLU A 35 -17.16 4.50 -2.27
CA GLU A 35 -16.45 5.48 -1.43
C GLU A 35 -16.80 5.37 0.07
N TYR A 36 -18.04 5.02 0.40
CA TYR A 36 -18.50 4.85 1.78
C TYR A 36 -17.99 3.54 2.43
N GLU A 37 -17.50 2.57 1.65
CA GLU A 37 -16.89 1.35 2.16
C GLU A 37 -15.43 1.56 2.59
N LEU A 38 -14.83 2.69 2.20
CA LEU A 38 -13.45 3.01 2.49
C LEU A 38 -13.29 3.62 3.89
N PRO A 39 -12.28 3.20 4.67
CA PRO A 39 -12.08 3.68 6.04
C PRO A 39 -11.59 5.13 6.05
N GLU A 40 -11.75 5.84 7.16
CA GLU A 40 -11.16 7.19 7.27
C GLU A 40 -9.65 7.17 7.48
N ALA A 41 -9.13 6.12 8.13
CA ALA A 41 -7.70 5.98 8.37
C ALA A 41 -7.25 4.53 8.40
N ILE A 42 -6.01 4.29 7.99
CA ILE A 42 -5.38 2.97 7.94
C ILE A 42 -4.17 2.97 8.89
N SER A 43 -4.14 2.00 9.79
CA SER A 43 -3.02 1.76 10.69
C SER A 43 -2.16 0.61 10.18
N PHE A 44 -0.89 0.91 9.90
CA PHE A 44 0.10 -0.08 9.48
C PHE A 44 0.92 -0.58 10.66
N THR A 45 1.53 -1.75 10.51
CA THR A 45 2.39 -2.35 11.55
C THR A 45 3.74 -1.64 11.62
N GLU A 46 4.42 -1.76 12.76
CA GLU A 46 5.75 -1.18 12.93
C GLU A 46 6.76 -1.72 11.91
N ASP A 47 6.70 -3.02 11.61
CA ASP A 47 7.59 -3.67 10.63
C ASP A 47 7.37 -3.15 9.21
N PHE A 48 6.12 -2.84 8.85
CA PHE A 48 5.83 -2.16 7.59
C PHE A 48 6.52 -0.80 7.55
N TRP A 49 6.35 0.02 8.60
CA TRP A 49 6.97 1.34 8.67
C TRP A 49 8.50 1.28 8.63
N LYS A 50 9.13 0.34 9.33
CA LYS A 50 10.57 0.12 9.27
C LYS A 50 11.05 -0.09 7.82
N ARG A 51 10.29 -0.85 7.03
CA ARG A 51 10.63 -1.14 5.62
C ARG A 51 10.36 0.05 4.70
N VAL A 52 9.24 0.74 4.85
CA VAL A 52 8.95 1.97 4.10
C VAL A 52 10.04 3.01 4.34
N ILE A 53 10.41 3.26 5.60
CA ILE A 53 11.46 4.20 5.96
C ILE A 53 12.82 3.76 5.40
N LYS A 54 13.11 2.46 5.37
CA LYS A 54 14.34 1.92 4.77
C LYS A 54 14.40 2.23 3.27
N LEU A 55 13.33 1.97 2.54
CA LEU A 55 13.22 2.25 1.09
C LEU A 55 13.33 3.76 0.80
N TYR A 56 12.66 4.59 1.59
CA TYR A 56 12.78 6.04 1.55
C TYR A 56 14.25 6.48 1.70
N LYS A 57 14.94 5.99 2.75
CA LYS A 57 16.34 6.35 3.00
C LYS A 57 17.27 5.91 1.88
N TYR A 58 17.04 4.75 1.29
CA TYR A 58 17.82 4.27 0.16
C TYR A 58 17.61 5.14 -1.08
N THR A 59 16.35 5.46 -1.40
CA THR A 59 15.99 6.35 -2.53
C THR A 59 16.57 7.74 -2.38
N ARG A 60 16.54 8.29 -1.16
CA ARG A 60 17.17 9.56 -0.86
C ARG A 60 18.70 9.52 -0.99
N ALA A 61 19.32 8.38 -0.67
CA ALA A 61 20.78 8.26 -0.67
C ALA A 61 21.38 8.15 -2.07
N ASP A 62 20.71 7.45 -2.99
CA ASP A 62 21.23 7.18 -4.34
C ASP A 62 20.43 7.80 -5.48
N GLY A 63 19.26 8.39 -5.20
CA GLY A 63 18.42 9.03 -6.21
C GLY A 63 17.68 8.06 -7.13
N PHE A 64 17.73 6.75 -6.89
CA PHE A 64 17.10 5.76 -7.76
C PHE A 64 15.69 5.39 -7.28
N GLU A 65 14.71 5.58 -8.16
CA GLU A 65 13.34 5.09 -7.96
C GLU A 65 13.30 3.56 -7.82
N ARG A 66 12.46 3.09 -6.91
CA ARG A 66 12.29 1.68 -6.60
C ARG A 66 10.84 1.30 -6.75
N ALA A 67 10.58 0.23 -7.49
CA ALA A 67 9.26 -0.40 -7.52
C ALA A 67 9.25 -1.62 -6.59
N ILE A 68 8.20 -1.76 -5.79
CA ILE A 68 7.98 -2.87 -4.87
C ILE A 68 6.54 -3.40 -4.98
N ALA A 69 6.39 -4.70 -4.77
CA ALA A 69 5.10 -5.37 -4.64
C ALA A 69 4.81 -5.66 -3.16
N VAL A 70 3.56 -5.48 -2.76
CA VAL A 70 3.05 -5.71 -1.41
C VAL A 70 2.22 -6.99 -1.40
N PHE A 71 2.54 -7.91 -0.50
CA PHE A 71 1.88 -9.20 -0.34
C PHE A 71 1.37 -9.39 1.08
N TRP A 72 0.25 -10.08 1.22
CA TRP A 72 -0.13 -10.72 2.46
C TRP A 72 0.40 -12.16 2.47
N ALA A 73 1.16 -12.53 3.49
CA ALA A 73 1.69 -13.88 3.67
C ALA A 73 1.37 -14.36 5.09
N ASP A 74 0.19 -14.94 5.23
CA ASP A 74 -0.28 -15.62 6.45
C ASP A 74 -0.10 -14.79 7.74
N GLY A 75 -0.69 -13.60 7.78
CA GLY A 75 -0.59 -12.70 8.93
C GLY A 75 0.51 -11.64 8.82
N ASP A 76 1.41 -11.75 7.85
CA ASP A 76 2.51 -10.81 7.67
C ASP A 76 2.38 -10.01 6.38
N LEU A 77 2.66 -8.70 6.46
CA LEU A 77 2.75 -7.82 5.30
C LEU A 77 4.18 -7.84 4.75
N ILE A 78 4.33 -8.32 3.53
CA ILE A 78 5.62 -8.55 2.87
C ILE A 78 5.78 -7.51 1.75
N LEU A 79 6.93 -6.82 1.74
CA LEU A 79 7.32 -5.93 0.65
C LEU A 79 8.42 -6.65 -0.16
N SER A 80 8.28 -6.71 -1.47
CA SER A 80 9.29 -7.32 -2.32
C SER A 80 10.65 -6.60 -2.24
N SER A 81 11.68 -7.23 -2.77
CA SER A 81 12.92 -6.53 -3.09
C SER A 81 12.62 -5.41 -4.09
N ASP A 82 13.34 -4.31 -3.96
CA ASP A 82 13.29 -3.20 -4.89
C ASP A 82 13.80 -3.63 -6.26
N ILE A 83 13.04 -3.33 -7.30
CA ILE A 83 13.57 -3.32 -8.66
C ILE A 83 13.88 -1.87 -8.99
N MET A 84 15.14 -1.59 -9.31
CA MET A 84 15.54 -0.30 -9.87
C MET A 84 14.84 -0.15 -11.23
N GLY A 85 13.94 0.82 -11.33
CA GLY A 85 13.15 1.02 -12.54
C GLY A 85 14.04 1.45 -13.72
N ASN A 86 14.01 0.70 -14.83
CA ASN A 86 14.19 1.33 -16.14
C ASN A 86 12.80 1.71 -16.68
N ARG A 87 12.73 2.83 -17.40
CA ARG A 87 11.58 3.72 -17.61
C ARG A 87 10.33 3.16 -18.34
N LYS A 88 10.00 1.86 -18.32
CA LYS A 88 8.90 1.28 -19.13
C LYS A 88 7.94 0.31 -18.43
N ALA A 89 7.79 0.43 -17.11
CA ALA A 89 7.03 -0.46 -16.25
C ALA A 89 7.72 -1.82 -16.03
N VAL A 90 8.07 -2.06 -14.77
CA VAL A 90 8.56 -3.35 -14.28
C VAL A 90 7.50 -3.87 -13.32
N THR A 91 6.78 -4.92 -13.71
CA THR A 91 6.00 -5.70 -12.72
C THR A 91 7.00 -6.51 -11.90
N PRO A 92 7.09 -6.31 -10.57
CA PRO A 92 8.00 -7.10 -9.78
C PRO A 92 7.58 -8.57 -9.82
N LYS A 93 8.34 -9.40 -10.55
CA LYS A 93 8.20 -10.86 -10.46
C LYS A 93 8.82 -11.29 -9.13
N SER A 94 8.03 -11.21 -8.08
CA SER A 94 8.43 -11.66 -6.75
C SER A 94 7.65 -12.92 -6.37
N ASN A 95 8.37 -13.93 -5.92
CA ASN A 95 7.78 -15.14 -5.37
C ASN A 95 7.85 -15.06 -3.84
N VAL A 96 6.71 -15.25 -3.18
CA VAL A 96 6.61 -15.33 -1.72
C VAL A 96 6.14 -16.71 -1.33
N SER A 97 6.86 -17.36 -0.43
CA SER A 97 6.47 -18.65 0.13
C SER A 97 6.56 -18.63 1.65
N VAL A 98 5.75 -19.46 2.29
CA VAL A 98 5.70 -19.60 3.75
C VAL A 98 5.90 -21.08 4.08
N LEU A 99 6.80 -21.35 5.00
CA LEU A 99 7.10 -22.67 5.51
C LEU A 99 6.88 -22.71 7.02
N TYR A 100 6.25 -23.78 7.49
CA TYR A 100 6.18 -24.12 8.90
C TYR A 100 7.05 -25.34 9.17
N SER A 101 7.99 -25.22 10.10
CA SER A 101 8.89 -26.31 10.52
C SER A 101 8.89 -26.47 12.03
N ALA A 102 9.44 -27.56 12.54
CA ALA A 102 9.52 -27.80 13.99
C ALA A 102 10.32 -26.67 14.69
N SER A 103 9.76 -26.10 15.76
CA SER A 103 10.49 -25.17 16.61
C SER A 103 11.27 -25.90 17.72
N ARG A 104 12.22 -25.19 18.33
CA ARG A 104 12.89 -25.64 19.57
C ARG A 104 12.00 -25.47 20.80
N HIS A 105 10.94 -24.65 20.70
CA HIS A 105 10.00 -24.42 21.80
C HIS A 105 8.82 -25.38 21.70
N LYS A 106 8.55 -26.13 22.78
CA LYS A 106 7.46 -27.10 22.85
C LYS A 106 6.11 -26.40 22.63
N GLY A 107 5.30 -26.91 21.70
CA GLY A 107 4.00 -26.35 21.33
C GLY A 107 4.07 -25.18 20.34
N TYR A 108 5.24 -24.91 19.76
CA TYR A 108 5.43 -23.88 18.74
C TYR A 108 5.95 -24.51 17.44
N LEU A 109 5.56 -23.90 16.31
CA LEU A 109 6.15 -24.11 15.01
C LEU A 109 6.98 -22.88 14.62
N ARG A 110 8.03 -23.10 13.86
CA ARG A 110 8.82 -22.04 13.26
C ARG A 110 8.18 -21.65 11.93
N LYS A 111 7.67 -20.42 11.84
CA LYS A 111 7.23 -19.81 10.58
C LYS A 111 8.42 -19.14 9.90
N GLU A 112 8.68 -19.50 8.66
CA GLU A 112 9.68 -18.89 7.80
C GLU A 112 8.98 -18.33 6.56
N VAL A 113 9.21 -17.05 6.28
CA VAL A 113 8.74 -16.43 5.05
C VAL A 113 9.95 -16.26 4.15
N PHE A 114 9.83 -16.72 2.91
CA PHE A 114 10.84 -16.54 1.88
C PHE A 114 10.33 -15.58 0.82
N LEU A 115 11.22 -14.74 0.32
CA LEU A 115 11.00 -13.82 -0.78
C LEU A 115 12.12 -14.06 -1.80
N ASN A 116 11.76 -14.51 -2.99
CA ASN A 116 12.71 -14.89 -4.05
C ASN A 116 13.79 -15.86 -3.51
N ASP A 117 13.32 -16.92 -2.85
CA ASP A 117 14.13 -17.99 -2.23
C ASP A 117 15.08 -17.54 -1.11
N LYS A 118 15.04 -16.26 -0.73
CA LYS A 118 15.80 -15.72 0.41
C LYS A 118 14.91 -15.61 1.64
N LEU A 119 15.45 -15.99 2.80
CA LEU A 119 14.75 -15.84 4.07
C LEU A 119 14.43 -14.36 4.32
N TYR A 120 13.14 -14.03 4.34
CA TYR A 120 12.64 -12.69 4.56
C TYR A 120 12.38 -12.41 6.05
N SER A 121 11.80 -13.39 6.74
CA SER A 121 11.57 -13.35 8.19
C SER A 121 11.45 -14.76 8.77
N ARG A 122 11.74 -14.88 10.06
CA ARG A 122 11.60 -16.11 10.85
C ARG A 122 11.05 -15.76 12.22
N LYS A 123 10.02 -16.47 12.67
CA LYS A 123 9.46 -16.32 14.02
C LYS A 123 8.83 -17.63 14.51
N ASP A 124 8.82 -17.84 15.82
CA ASP A 124 8.09 -18.95 16.42
C ASP A 124 6.62 -18.56 16.64
N VAL A 125 5.71 -19.45 16.26
CA VAL A 125 4.25 -19.26 16.30
C VAL A 125 3.65 -20.44 17.06
N TYR A 126 2.73 -20.15 17.97
CA TYR A 126 2.04 -21.20 18.72
C TYR A 126 1.28 -22.11 17.76
N GLU A 127 1.46 -23.42 17.86
CA GLU A 127 0.98 -24.40 16.87
C GLU A 127 -0.54 -24.29 16.61
N LYS A 128 -1.32 -23.96 17.64
CA LYS A 128 -2.79 -23.82 17.53
C LYS A 128 -3.23 -22.56 16.78
N LYS A 129 -2.34 -21.59 16.55
CA LYS A 129 -2.60 -20.36 15.79
C LYS A 129 -2.17 -20.48 14.32
N VAL A 130 -1.56 -21.59 13.93
CA VAL A 130 -1.15 -21.84 12.55
C VAL A 130 -2.40 -22.14 11.72
N PRO A 131 -2.61 -21.48 10.58
CA PRO A 131 -3.79 -21.73 9.78
C PRO A 131 -3.73 -23.14 9.17
N ARG A 132 -4.92 -23.69 8.88
CA ARG A 132 -5.03 -24.97 8.15
C ARG A 132 -4.55 -24.86 6.71
N GLN A 133 -4.69 -23.67 6.12
CA GLN A 133 -4.25 -23.38 4.75
C GLN A 133 -3.37 -22.13 4.78
N ILE A 134 -2.17 -22.26 4.22
CA ILE A 134 -1.25 -21.15 4.06
C ILE A 134 -1.80 -20.24 2.96
N GLU A 135 -1.95 -18.96 3.26
CA GLU A 135 -2.39 -17.95 2.29
C GLU A 135 -1.26 -16.98 1.97
N VAL A 136 -0.94 -16.89 0.68
CA VAL A 136 -0.07 -15.88 0.10
C VAL A 136 -0.84 -15.17 -1.00
N LYS A 137 -1.03 -13.86 -0.87
CA LYS A 137 -1.79 -13.06 -1.83
C LYS A 137 -1.05 -11.77 -2.18
N TYR A 138 -0.90 -11.51 -3.47
CA TYR A 138 -0.48 -10.20 -3.96
C TYR A 138 -1.58 -9.17 -3.70
N LEU A 139 -1.21 -8.00 -3.17
CA LEU A 139 -2.16 -6.94 -2.86
C LEU A 139 -2.06 -5.79 -3.87
N PHE A 140 -0.89 -5.16 -3.98
CA PHE A 140 -0.67 -3.98 -4.83
C PHE A 140 0.81 -3.66 -5.00
N ASN A 141 1.13 -2.70 -5.89
CA ASN A 141 2.47 -2.15 -6.04
C ASN A 141 2.60 -0.81 -5.30
N MET A 142 3.81 -0.53 -4.84
CA MET A 142 4.23 0.82 -4.47
C MET A 142 5.52 1.18 -5.19
N HIS A 143 5.81 2.47 -5.30
CA HIS A 143 7.10 2.94 -5.77
C HIS A 143 7.64 4.09 -4.91
N THR A 144 8.93 4.39 -5.00
CA THR A 144 9.55 5.52 -4.30
C THR A 144 9.92 6.62 -5.28
N HIS A 145 9.83 7.87 -4.84
CA HIS A 145 10.34 9.03 -5.60
C HIS A 145 11.58 9.62 -4.92
N PRO A 146 12.63 9.98 -5.68
CA PRO A 146 13.76 10.72 -5.13
C PRO A 146 13.38 12.16 -4.80
N PRO A 147 14.08 12.81 -3.86
CA PRO A 147 13.95 14.25 -3.68
C PRO A 147 14.55 14.98 -4.89
N HIS A 148 13.96 16.11 -5.22
CA HIS A 148 14.47 17.08 -6.18
C HIS A 148 14.87 18.36 -5.44
N GLU A 149 15.96 18.98 -5.87
CA GLU A 149 16.41 20.25 -5.32
C GLU A 149 15.67 21.40 -6.01
N GLY A 150 14.95 22.20 -5.22
CA GLY A 150 14.32 23.43 -5.67
C GLY A 150 15.33 24.55 -5.92
N ALA A 151 14.90 25.59 -6.64
CA ALA A 151 15.72 26.77 -6.90
C ALA A 151 16.14 27.53 -5.63
N ASP A 152 15.42 27.31 -4.53
CA ASP A 152 15.68 27.85 -3.19
C ASP A 152 16.57 26.94 -2.32
N GLY A 153 17.09 25.84 -2.89
CA GLY A 153 17.87 24.83 -2.17
C GLY A 153 17.04 23.92 -1.25
N GLN A 154 15.71 24.04 -1.25
CA GLN A 154 14.85 23.14 -0.50
C GLN A 154 14.54 21.88 -1.32
N ASN A 155 14.59 20.73 -0.67
CA ASN A 155 14.20 19.47 -1.30
C ASN A 155 12.67 19.34 -1.35
N PHE A 156 12.15 18.96 -2.50
CA PHE A 156 10.74 18.60 -2.68
C PHE A 156 10.61 17.22 -3.32
N TYR A 157 9.44 16.61 -3.18
CA TYR A 157 9.12 15.33 -3.82
C TYR A 157 8.03 15.54 -4.85
N THR A 158 8.19 14.92 -6.02
CA THR A 158 7.12 14.86 -7.02
C THR A 158 6.00 13.95 -6.53
N TYR A 159 4.76 14.28 -6.90
CA TYR A 159 3.62 13.42 -6.66
C TYR A 159 3.52 12.33 -7.74
N PHE A 160 2.44 11.52 -7.73
CA PHE A 160 2.18 10.55 -8.80
C PHE A 160 2.23 11.22 -10.19
N SER A 161 2.81 10.54 -11.17
CA SER A 161 2.76 10.97 -12.57
C SER A 161 1.47 10.53 -13.25
N ALA A 162 1.14 11.13 -14.39
CA ALA A 162 0.05 10.69 -15.25
C ALA A 162 0.26 9.23 -15.72
N GLN A 163 1.51 8.80 -15.90
CA GLN A 163 1.83 7.42 -16.24
C GLN A 163 1.47 6.45 -15.10
N ASP A 164 1.69 6.84 -13.84
CA ASP A 164 1.30 6.03 -12.68
C ASP A 164 -0.22 5.86 -12.62
N ILE A 165 -0.97 6.95 -12.84
CA ILE A 165 -2.43 6.92 -12.84
C ILE A 165 -2.95 6.08 -14.00
N LYS A 166 -2.44 6.26 -15.23
CA LYS A 166 -2.82 5.44 -16.39
C LYS A 166 -2.55 3.96 -16.14
N SER A 167 -1.41 3.64 -15.52
CA SER A 167 -1.04 2.26 -15.15
C SER A 167 -1.98 1.67 -14.09
N LEU A 168 -2.39 2.47 -13.10
CA LEU A 168 -3.38 2.07 -12.09
C LEU A 168 -4.73 1.75 -12.74
N LEU A 169 -5.24 2.65 -13.61
CA LEU A 169 -6.55 2.49 -14.26
C LEU A 169 -6.61 1.30 -15.22
N ALA A 170 -5.54 1.09 -16.00
CA ALA A 170 -5.40 -0.03 -16.91
C ALA A 170 -5.27 -1.39 -16.20
N SER A 171 -4.88 -1.39 -14.91
CA SER A 171 -4.75 -2.60 -14.11
C SER A 171 -6.09 -3.05 -13.49
N LYS A 172 -6.11 -4.23 -12.85
CA LYS A 172 -7.21 -4.63 -11.93
C LYS A 172 -6.92 -4.28 -10.47
N ALA A 173 -5.85 -3.52 -10.19
CA ALA A 173 -5.47 -3.18 -8.82
C ALA A 173 -6.47 -2.20 -8.22
N VAL A 174 -6.95 -2.51 -7.01
CA VAL A 174 -7.84 -1.63 -6.23
C VAL A 174 -7.06 -0.45 -5.64
N ILE A 175 -5.77 -0.66 -5.37
CA ILE A 175 -4.95 0.24 -4.58
C ILE A 175 -3.53 0.31 -5.17
N THR A 176 -2.85 1.44 -5.02
CA THR A 176 -1.41 1.62 -5.29
C THR A 176 -0.82 2.59 -4.26
N GLY A 177 0.50 2.59 -4.09
CA GLY A 177 1.17 3.49 -3.16
C GLY A 177 2.40 4.19 -3.75
N MET A 178 2.76 5.32 -3.15
CA MET A 178 4.00 6.04 -3.43
C MET A 178 4.65 6.47 -2.11
N ILE A 179 5.96 6.28 -2.02
CA ILE A 179 6.80 6.67 -0.88
C ILE A 179 7.66 7.86 -1.30
N GLY A 180 7.34 9.04 -0.77
CA GLY A 180 8.16 10.25 -0.86
C GLY A 180 8.59 10.69 0.53
N ASP A 181 8.43 11.96 0.86
CA ASP A 181 8.48 12.48 2.23
C ASP A 181 7.37 11.92 3.14
N LYS A 182 6.27 11.48 2.53
CA LYS A 182 5.13 10.81 3.17
C LYS A 182 4.77 9.52 2.45
N LEU A 183 3.96 8.69 3.10
CA LEU A 183 3.29 7.58 2.42
C LEU A 183 1.99 8.09 1.83
N ASN A 184 1.86 7.97 0.52
CA ASN A 184 0.65 8.26 -0.23
C ASN A 184 0.06 6.96 -0.78
N ILE A 185 -1.25 6.80 -0.69
CA ILE A 185 -1.98 5.62 -1.15
C ILE A 185 -3.20 6.08 -1.93
N LEU A 186 -3.40 5.50 -3.10
CA LEU A 186 -4.56 5.76 -3.95
C LEU A 186 -5.46 4.53 -3.97
N PHE A 187 -6.77 4.75 -3.81
CA PHE A 187 -7.79 3.73 -3.95
C PHE A 187 -8.70 4.05 -5.13
N ARG A 188 -8.84 3.07 -6.03
CA ARG A 188 -9.91 3.09 -7.02
C ARG A 188 -11.22 2.77 -6.34
N THR A 189 -12.25 3.49 -6.73
CA THR A 189 -13.61 3.30 -6.26
C THR A 189 -14.47 2.76 -7.41
N SER A 190 -15.70 2.38 -7.12
CA SER A 190 -16.70 2.04 -8.12
C SER A 190 -17.01 3.20 -9.08
N SER A 191 -16.71 4.44 -8.68
CA SER A 191 -16.91 5.66 -9.48
C SER A 191 -15.67 6.05 -10.29
N THR A 192 -14.51 5.42 -10.02
CA THR A 192 -13.28 5.71 -10.77
C THR A 192 -13.43 5.28 -12.23
N PRO A 193 -13.12 6.15 -13.22
CA PRO A 193 -13.23 5.80 -14.62
C PRO A 193 -12.29 4.65 -15.00
N SER A 194 -12.65 3.88 -16.03
CA SER A 194 -11.85 2.75 -16.51
C SER A 194 -10.59 3.17 -17.27
N SER A 195 -10.57 4.38 -17.82
CA SER A 195 -9.45 4.93 -18.61
C SER A 195 -9.38 6.44 -18.46
N ALA A 196 -8.19 7.00 -18.66
CA ALA A 196 -7.99 8.45 -18.66
C ALA A 196 -6.78 8.82 -19.54
N ASP A 197 -6.92 8.53 -20.83
CA ASP A 197 -5.81 8.53 -21.80
C ASP A 197 -5.20 9.92 -22.03
N GLN A 198 -5.99 10.98 -21.81
CA GLN A 198 -5.59 12.36 -22.04
C GLN A 198 -5.01 13.07 -20.81
N ILE A 199 -4.87 12.39 -19.65
CA ILE A 199 -4.28 13.05 -18.48
C ILE A 199 -2.80 13.38 -18.74
N THR A 200 -2.38 14.59 -18.37
CA THR A 200 -0.98 15.03 -18.33
C THR A 200 -0.50 15.28 -16.90
N ASP A 201 0.82 15.29 -16.68
CA ASP A 201 1.40 15.47 -15.34
C ASP A 201 1.00 16.80 -14.70
N GLN A 202 0.77 17.85 -15.49
CA GLN A 202 0.35 19.17 -14.99
C GLN A 202 -1.04 19.16 -14.35
N GLN A 203 -1.88 18.19 -14.72
CA GLN A 203 -3.22 18.04 -14.15
C GLN A 203 -3.20 17.22 -12.85
N ILE A 204 -2.15 16.43 -12.60
CA ILE A 204 -2.11 15.53 -11.46
C ILE A 204 -1.85 16.31 -10.18
N ASN A 205 -2.92 16.47 -9.40
CA ASN A 205 -2.89 16.93 -8.02
C ASN A 205 -4.00 16.22 -7.23
N MET A 206 -4.01 16.39 -5.90
CA MET A 206 -4.97 15.71 -5.04
C MET A 206 -6.43 16.06 -5.37
N GLU A 207 -6.71 17.31 -5.74
CA GLU A 207 -8.06 17.74 -6.09
C GLU A 207 -8.55 17.04 -7.37
N PHE A 208 -7.72 17.00 -8.41
CA PHE A 208 -8.03 16.31 -9.65
C PHE A 208 -8.28 14.81 -9.42
N LEU A 209 -7.42 14.14 -8.63
CA LEU A 209 -7.60 12.72 -8.32
C LEU A 209 -8.92 12.45 -7.59
N VAL A 210 -9.29 13.30 -6.63
CA VAL A 210 -10.50 13.11 -5.83
C VAL A 210 -11.77 13.50 -6.58
N ARG A 211 -11.78 14.67 -7.23
CA ARG A 211 -12.99 15.25 -7.84
C ARG A 211 -13.25 14.74 -9.24
N GLU A 212 -12.22 14.63 -10.07
CA GLU A 212 -12.37 14.27 -11.49
C GLU A 212 -12.22 12.77 -11.73
N LEU A 213 -11.33 12.10 -10.97
CA LEU A 213 -11.11 10.65 -11.12
C LEU A 213 -11.81 9.81 -10.05
N HIS A 214 -12.47 10.42 -9.06
CA HIS A 214 -13.09 9.70 -7.94
C HIS A 214 -12.15 8.68 -7.27
N ILE A 215 -10.85 9.01 -7.22
CA ILE A 215 -9.83 8.21 -6.54
C ILE A 215 -9.74 8.71 -5.11
N ALA A 216 -9.92 7.82 -4.15
CA ALA A 216 -9.71 8.17 -2.75
C ALA A 216 -8.21 8.23 -2.46
N VAL A 217 -7.75 9.39 -1.99
CA VAL A 217 -6.35 9.65 -1.65
C VAL A 217 -6.17 9.51 -0.14
N TYR A 218 -5.13 8.79 0.27
CA TYR A 218 -4.70 8.67 1.66
C TYR A 218 -3.26 9.16 1.80
N GLN A 219 -3.01 9.95 2.85
CA GLN A 219 -1.67 10.44 3.16
C GLN A 219 -1.36 10.28 4.66
N GLY A 220 -0.09 9.98 4.98
CA GLY A 220 0.36 9.94 6.37
C GLY A 220 1.87 10.07 6.51
N ASP A 221 2.29 10.76 7.57
CA ASP A 221 3.69 10.81 7.98
C ASP A 221 4.18 9.42 8.41
N PHE A 222 5.49 9.20 8.32
CA PHE A 222 6.07 7.92 8.72
C PHE A 222 5.79 7.60 10.19
N LYS A 223 5.40 6.33 10.42
CA LYS A 223 4.98 5.80 11.73
C LYS A 223 3.63 6.32 12.26
N SER A 224 2.92 7.13 11.48
CA SER A 224 1.57 7.59 11.80
C SER A 224 0.51 6.74 11.12
N LYS A 225 -0.77 7.03 11.38
CA LYS A 225 -1.87 6.50 10.57
C LYS A 225 -1.92 7.23 9.24
N VAL A 226 -2.24 6.51 8.17
CA VAL A 226 -2.51 7.14 6.86
C VAL A 226 -3.98 7.50 6.82
N LYS A 227 -4.32 8.77 6.60
CA LYS A 227 -5.70 9.30 6.67
C LYS A 227 -6.21 9.63 5.29
N ARG A 228 -7.50 9.44 5.05
CA ARG A 228 -8.18 9.87 3.82
C ARG A 228 -8.12 11.39 3.75
N VAL A 229 -7.71 11.91 2.60
CA VAL A 229 -7.70 13.33 2.30
C VAL A 229 -9.14 13.75 1.97
N THR A 230 -9.62 14.80 2.63
CA THR A 230 -10.90 15.44 2.32
C THR A 230 -10.61 16.76 1.62
N ILE A 231 -11.15 16.93 0.41
CA ILE A 231 -11.05 18.19 -0.34
C ILE A 231 -12.37 18.93 -0.12
N ASN A 232 -12.32 20.03 0.64
CA ASN A 232 -13.46 20.92 0.88
C ASN A 232 -13.80 21.75 -0.34
#